data_AF-U2T4Y7-F1
#
_entry.id   AF-U2T4Y7-F1
#
_cell.length_a   1.000
_cell.length_b   1.000
_cell.length_c   1.000
_cell.angle_alpha   90.00
_cell.angle_beta   90.00
_cell.angle_gamma   90.00
#
_symmetry.space_group_name_H-M   'P 1'
#
loop_
_entity.id
_entity.type
_entity.pdbx_description
1 polymer ?
#
loop_
_entity_poly.entity_id
_entity_poly.type
_entity_poly.pdbx_seq_one_letter_code
_entity_poly.pdbx_strand_id
1 'polypeptide(L)'
;MSTFSGLNTAYTGLVAAKAGLDVVGQNLVNANTAGYTRQRVSTTAVAPLGSTGLFSGGVKPGQGVFVGGVQRLDDAALSSRVRTTSAVAGYSGTRAQALATLESSLNEPGTNGISAQLQKFWSAWGDVSNQAGEQAPAGVLLGQAGSLVTQIAQGYQAVDDQWTALRTQASGMVDDLNSAASAVAELNGRIRSALAAGDSANELMDQRDTLTTKIASLAGGVVRANEDGTVDVLVAGNALVQGTEAKTVALAGAQRMSDAAGDPLRLEWSYRPGVAIAMEGGSIAGAVSTLAPADASGTGGVLAEAAAGYNSFAVTIAQRVNDIHRTGATSSGATGLDFFAIDASKPAALGLSVVPTDVSQIATGTAGAGGSDGSVADAIAKLGTGTNAVDKQWSAFVVRIGVASKVAQQQGDLAALSASSATSALLANSSVDLDEENMNMLAFQHAYQGAARVMTAVDEALDVLINHTGLVGR
;
A
#
# COMPACT_ATOMS: atom_id res chain seq x y z
N MET A 1 -21.60 9.28 61.28
CA MET A 1 -20.35 9.35 60.50
C MET A 1 -19.20 9.43 61.50
N SER A 2 -18.32 8.44 61.59
CA SER A 2 -17.06 8.64 62.33
C SER A 2 -16.26 9.73 61.60
N THR A 3 -15.73 10.72 62.32
CA THR A 3 -14.92 11.84 61.77
C THR A 3 -13.79 11.33 60.87
N PHE A 4 -13.19 10.19 61.23
CA PHE A 4 -12.14 9.53 60.44
C PHE A 4 -12.62 8.91 59.11
N SER A 5 -13.87 8.46 59.04
CA SER A 5 -14.45 7.94 57.78
C SER A 5 -14.72 9.07 56.77
N GLY A 6 -15.10 10.26 57.25
CA GLY A 6 -15.25 11.45 56.42
C GLY A 6 -13.92 11.94 55.87
N LEU A 7 -12.88 11.95 56.71
CA LEU A 7 -11.50 12.28 56.33
C LEU A 7 -10.95 11.34 55.25
N ASN A 8 -11.13 10.03 55.40
CA ASN A 8 -10.68 9.05 54.40
C ASN A 8 -11.40 9.23 53.05
N THR A 9 -12.70 9.52 53.09
CA THR A 9 -13.50 9.80 51.88
C THR A 9 -13.02 11.07 51.18
N ALA A 10 -12.74 12.13 51.94
CA ALA A 10 -12.21 13.38 51.39
C ALA A 10 -10.80 13.20 50.82
N TYR A 11 -9.91 12.48 51.53
CA TYR A 11 -8.56 12.18 51.07
C TYR A 11 -8.57 11.38 49.76
N THR A 12 -9.32 10.29 49.72
CA THR A 12 -9.42 9.43 48.53
C THR A 12 -10.05 10.16 47.34
N GLY A 13 -11.06 11.00 47.58
CA GLY A 13 -11.64 11.89 46.57
C GLY A 13 -10.64 12.92 46.03
N LEU A 14 -9.81 13.50 46.89
CA LEU A 14 -8.76 14.45 46.51
C LEU A 14 -7.69 13.77 45.64
N VAL A 15 -7.25 12.57 46.01
CA VAL A 15 -6.28 11.78 45.22
C VAL A 15 -6.86 11.42 43.85
N ALA A 16 -8.12 10.98 43.79
CA ALA A 16 -8.78 10.66 42.53
C ALA A 16 -8.94 11.89 41.62
N ALA A 17 -9.30 13.05 42.20
CA ALA A 17 -9.40 14.30 41.46
C ALA A 17 -8.05 14.77 40.91
N LYS A 18 -6.97 14.64 41.70
CA LYS A 18 -5.61 14.96 41.23
C LYS A 18 -5.18 14.05 40.07
N ALA A 19 -5.38 12.74 40.20
CA ALA A 19 -5.08 11.79 39.13
C ALA A 19 -5.88 12.12 37.84
N GLY A 20 -7.14 12.54 38.00
CA GLY A 20 -7.97 13.02 36.89
C GLY A 20 -7.37 14.25 36.19
N LEU A 21 -6.89 15.24 36.96
CA LEU A 21 -6.23 16.43 36.40
C LEU A 21 -4.95 16.07 35.63
N ASP A 22 -4.15 15.16 36.16
CA ASP A 22 -2.90 14.73 35.51
C ASP A 22 -3.19 14.05 34.16
N VAL A 23 -4.20 13.16 34.10
CA VAL A 23 -4.61 12.49 32.85
C VAL A 23 -5.19 13.48 31.83
N VAL A 24 -6.03 14.42 32.27
CA VAL A 24 -6.56 15.46 31.38
C VAL A 24 -5.43 16.33 30.83
N GLY A 25 -4.46 16.71 31.66
CA GLY A 25 -3.26 17.42 31.21
C GLY A 25 -2.47 16.63 30.16
N GLN A 26 -2.31 15.33 30.37
CA GLN A 26 -1.64 14.44 29.43
C GLN A 26 -2.39 14.35 28.09
N ASN A 27 -3.72 14.18 28.13
CA ASN A 27 -4.56 14.16 26.94
C ASN A 27 -4.46 15.49 26.17
N LEU A 28 -4.54 16.62 26.86
CA LEU A 28 -4.50 17.95 26.26
C LEU A 28 -3.19 18.23 25.52
N VAL A 29 -2.05 17.89 26.13
CA VAL A 29 -0.72 18.09 25.53
C VAL A 29 -0.51 17.17 24.33
N ASN A 30 -1.08 15.96 24.35
CA ASN A 30 -0.92 14.97 23.29
C ASN A 30 -2.07 14.92 22.29
N ALA A 31 -3.02 15.85 22.35
CA ALA A 31 -4.19 15.87 21.46
C ALA A 31 -3.81 15.92 19.96
N ASN A 32 -2.67 16.51 19.63
CA ASN A 32 -2.14 16.59 18.26
C ASN A 32 -1.07 15.54 17.94
N THR A 33 -0.76 14.64 18.88
CA THR A 33 0.21 13.57 18.67
C THR A 33 -0.45 12.43 17.88
N ALA A 34 0.06 12.14 16.69
CA ALA A 34 -0.49 11.09 15.84
C ALA A 34 -0.41 9.72 16.54
N GLY A 35 -1.52 8.98 16.53
CA GLY A 35 -1.63 7.65 17.16
C GLY A 35 -1.85 7.68 18.67
N TYR A 36 -1.94 8.86 19.30
CA TYR A 36 -2.27 8.96 20.72
C TYR A 36 -3.72 8.52 20.98
N THR A 37 -3.91 7.65 21.97
CA THR A 37 -5.23 7.21 22.41
C THR A 37 -5.61 7.95 23.67
N ARG A 38 -6.81 8.55 23.67
CA ARG A 38 -7.36 9.23 24.84
C ARG A 38 -7.37 8.30 26.06
N GLN A 39 -6.93 8.83 27.19
CA GLN A 39 -6.82 8.09 28.44
C GLN A 39 -7.87 8.56 29.45
N ARG A 40 -8.32 7.65 30.31
CA ARG A 40 -9.28 7.95 31.38
C ARG A 40 -8.85 7.28 32.69
N VAL A 41 -9.01 8.00 33.80
CA VAL A 41 -8.85 7.44 35.14
C VAL A 41 -10.03 6.52 35.45
N SER A 42 -9.72 5.26 35.77
CA SER A 42 -10.69 4.30 36.27
C SER A 42 -10.84 4.48 37.79
N THR A 43 -12.06 4.70 38.25
CA THR A 43 -12.37 4.83 39.67
C THR A 43 -13.40 3.79 40.11
N THR A 44 -13.20 3.22 41.29
CA THR A 44 -14.11 2.23 41.88
C THR A 44 -14.53 2.66 43.29
N ALA A 45 -15.80 2.48 43.64
CA ALA A 45 -16.27 2.81 44.97
C ALA A 45 -15.75 1.78 45.98
N VAL A 46 -15.19 2.24 47.10
CA VAL A 46 -14.72 1.35 48.18
C VAL A 46 -15.93 0.88 48.98
N ALA A 47 -16.22 -0.42 48.92
CA ALA A 47 -17.34 -1.02 49.64
C ALA A 47 -17.14 -0.89 51.18
N PRO A 48 -18.20 -0.65 51.95
CA PRO A 48 -18.10 -0.63 53.40
C PRO A 48 -17.72 -2.02 53.93
N LEU A 49 -16.82 -2.07 54.92
CA LEU A 49 -16.48 -3.32 55.60
C LEU A 49 -17.76 -3.93 56.19
N GLY A 50 -18.05 -5.19 55.81
CA GLY A 50 -19.15 -5.94 56.38
C GLY A 50 -18.94 -6.13 57.87
N SER A 51 -19.88 -5.67 58.71
CA SER A 51 -19.85 -5.99 60.14
C SER A 51 -20.77 -7.16 60.38
N THR A 52 -20.26 -8.29 60.86
CA THR A 52 -21.06 -9.42 61.33
C THR A 52 -21.46 -9.17 62.79
N GLY A 53 -22.77 -9.05 63.08
CA GLY A 53 -23.27 -8.91 64.45
C GLY A 53 -24.79 -8.75 64.53
N LEU A 54 -25.39 -9.12 65.66
CA LEU A 54 -26.85 -9.15 65.88
C LEU A 54 -27.55 -7.78 65.73
N PHE A 55 -26.78 -6.68 65.70
CA PHE A 55 -27.24 -5.30 65.54
C PHE A 55 -26.72 -4.62 64.26
N SER A 56 -26.19 -5.38 63.29
CA SER A 56 -25.64 -4.82 62.05
C SER A 56 -26.70 -4.50 60.99
N GLY A 57 -27.78 -3.81 61.37
CA GLY A 57 -28.82 -3.34 60.46
C GLY A 57 -28.64 -1.85 60.12
N GLY A 58 -28.60 -1.50 58.83
CA GLY A 58 -28.60 -0.11 58.36
C GLY A 58 -27.93 0.09 56.99
N VAL A 59 -28.37 1.10 56.24
CA VAL A 59 -27.71 1.55 55.01
C VAL A 59 -26.40 2.22 55.38
N LYS A 60 -25.27 1.64 54.96
CA LYS A 60 -23.93 2.22 55.16
C LYS A 60 -23.43 2.80 53.83
N PRO A 61 -23.15 4.11 53.74
CA PRO A 61 -22.45 4.68 52.60
C PRO A 61 -21.07 4.02 52.40
N GLY A 62 -20.56 4.01 51.16
CA GLY A 62 -19.20 3.53 50.85
C GLY A 62 -18.09 4.35 51.51
N GLN A 63 -16.86 3.83 51.51
CA GLN A 63 -15.69 4.43 52.19
C GLN A 63 -14.82 5.33 51.30
N GLY A 64 -15.41 5.93 50.27
CA GLY A 64 -14.71 6.76 49.30
C GLY A 64 -14.42 6.03 48.00
N VAL A 65 -13.37 6.46 47.30
CA VAL A 65 -13.07 6.06 45.93
C VAL A 65 -11.64 5.54 45.79
N PHE A 66 -11.45 4.47 45.04
CA PHE A 66 -10.12 3.94 44.72
C PHE A 66 -9.81 4.19 43.25
N VAL A 67 -8.60 4.69 42.97
CA VAL A 67 -8.10 4.85 41.60
C VAL A 67 -7.54 3.51 41.15
N GLY A 68 -8.26 2.84 40.24
CA GLY A 68 -7.86 1.54 39.70
C GLY A 68 -6.73 1.61 38.67
N GLY A 69 -6.48 2.78 38.10
CA GLY A 69 -5.42 3.03 37.11
C GLY A 69 -5.85 3.97 35.99
N VAL A 70 -5.00 4.12 34.99
CA VAL A 70 -5.26 4.90 33.78
C VAL A 70 -5.47 3.95 32.61
N GLN A 71 -6.68 3.97 32.03
CA GLN A 71 -7.09 3.09 30.94
C GLN A 71 -7.13 3.87 29.62
N ARG A 72 -6.75 3.21 28.53
CA ARG A 72 -6.93 3.71 27.16
C ARG A 72 -8.38 3.53 26.74
N LEU A 73 -8.91 4.47 25.96
CA LEU A 73 -10.22 4.38 25.30
C LEU A 73 -10.04 3.81 23.89
N ASP A 74 -9.55 2.57 23.80
CA ASP A 74 -9.39 1.86 22.54
C ASP A 74 -10.55 0.89 22.25
N ASP A 75 -10.72 0.59 20.97
CA ASP A 75 -11.66 -0.43 20.50
C ASP A 75 -10.90 -1.41 19.60
N ALA A 76 -10.78 -2.66 20.07
CA ALA A 76 -10.05 -3.71 19.38
C ALA A 76 -10.69 -4.10 18.03
N ALA A 77 -12.02 -4.03 17.92
CA ALA A 77 -12.74 -4.34 16.69
C ALA A 77 -12.54 -3.25 15.63
N LEU A 78 -12.63 -1.98 16.02
CA LEU A 78 -12.32 -0.85 15.13
C LEU A 78 -10.85 -0.87 14.69
N SER A 79 -9.92 -1.16 15.61
CA SER A 79 -8.49 -1.30 15.29
C SER A 79 -8.24 -2.45 14.31
N SER A 80 -8.92 -3.58 14.47
CA SER A 80 -8.84 -4.71 13.54
C SER A 80 -9.41 -4.35 12.17
N ARG A 81 -10.51 -3.60 12.13
CA ARG A 81 -11.12 -3.10 10.89
C ARG A 81 -10.15 -2.19 10.15
N VAL A 82 -9.53 -1.22 10.83
CA VAL A 82 -8.51 -0.33 10.25
C VAL A 82 -7.39 -1.13 9.60
N ARG A 83 -6.81 -2.10 10.31
CA ARG A 83 -5.74 -2.96 9.75
C ARG A 83 -6.18 -3.71 8.50
N THR A 84 -7.37 -4.32 8.53
CA THR A 84 -7.92 -5.07 7.39
C THR A 84 -8.15 -4.16 6.18
N THR A 85 -8.77 -3.00 6.37
CA THR A 85 -9.02 -2.05 5.27
C THR A 85 -7.72 -1.42 4.74
N SER A 86 -6.75 -1.17 5.62
CA SER A 86 -5.43 -0.66 5.22
C SER A 86 -4.64 -1.68 4.39
N ALA A 87 -4.77 -2.97 4.68
CA ALA A 87 -4.17 -4.04 3.86
C ALA A 87 -4.76 -4.05 2.44
N VAL A 88 -6.09 -3.95 2.31
CA VAL A 88 -6.77 -3.91 1.00
C VAL A 88 -6.42 -2.63 0.22
N ALA A 89 -6.34 -1.50 0.91
CA ALA A 89 -5.92 -0.22 0.33
C ALA A 89 -4.47 -0.27 -0.15
N GLY A 90 -3.56 -0.85 0.63
CA GLY A 90 -2.16 -1.06 0.23
C GLY A 90 -2.03 -1.90 -1.03
N TYR A 91 -2.74 -3.03 -1.10
CA TYR A 91 -2.74 -3.91 -2.27
C TYR A 91 -3.24 -3.19 -3.54
N SER A 92 -4.44 -2.59 -3.44
CA SER A 92 -5.10 -1.97 -4.59
C SER A 92 -4.39 -0.70 -5.05
N GLY A 93 -3.86 0.09 -4.11
CA GLY A 93 -3.09 1.30 -4.40
C GLY A 93 -1.80 1.02 -5.16
N THR A 94 -1.04 -0.01 -4.77
CA THR A 94 0.18 -0.39 -5.51
C THR A 94 -0.12 -0.80 -6.95
N ARG A 95 -1.18 -1.58 -7.17
CA ARG A 95 -1.58 -2.01 -8.52
C ARG A 95 -2.12 -0.86 -9.37
N ALA A 96 -2.91 0.03 -8.78
CA ALA A 96 -3.42 1.23 -9.44
C ALA A 96 -2.27 2.14 -9.89
N GLN A 97 -1.28 2.38 -9.03
CA GLN A 97 -0.12 3.19 -9.35
C GLN A 97 0.71 2.57 -10.48
N ALA A 98 0.94 1.25 -10.46
CA ALA A 98 1.68 0.58 -11.51
C ALA A 98 0.98 0.68 -12.88
N LEU A 99 -0.34 0.48 -12.92
CA LEU A 99 -1.11 0.62 -14.15
C LEU A 99 -1.20 2.07 -14.65
N ALA A 100 -1.29 3.05 -13.74
CA ALA A 100 -1.30 4.47 -14.11
C ALA A 100 0.04 4.91 -14.72
N THR A 101 1.16 4.47 -14.15
CA THR A 101 2.50 4.72 -14.72
C THR A 101 2.66 4.03 -16.07
N LEU A 102 2.18 2.79 -16.21
CA LEU A 102 2.18 2.07 -17.48
C LEU A 102 1.35 2.79 -18.54
N GLU A 103 0.12 3.18 -18.22
CA GLU A 103 -0.76 3.95 -19.11
C GLU A 103 -0.11 5.26 -19.55
N SER A 104 0.48 6.01 -18.63
CA SER A 104 1.20 7.25 -18.94
C SER A 104 2.41 7.00 -19.86
N SER A 105 3.09 5.86 -19.72
CA SER A 105 4.25 5.52 -20.55
C SER A 105 3.90 5.25 -22.02
N LEU A 106 2.66 4.84 -22.30
CA LEU A 106 2.19 4.62 -23.67
C LEU A 106 2.13 5.90 -24.50
N ASN A 107 1.93 7.08 -23.88
CA ASN A 107 1.74 8.36 -24.56
C ASN A 107 0.64 8.35 -25.64
N GLU A 108 -0.44 7.60 -25.37
CA GLU A 108 -1.56 7.42 -26.30
C GLU A 108 -2.87 7.95 -25.71
N PRO A 109 -3.71 8.66 -26.48
CA PRO A 109 -3.47 9.14 -27.84
C PRO A 109 -2.55 10.37 -27.86
N GLY A 110 -1.63 10.46 -28.82
CA GLY A 110 -0.74 11.62 -28.94
C GLY A 110 0.11 11.63 -30.21
N THR A 111 0.74 12.77 -30.52
CA THR A 111 1.63 12.93 -31.70
C THR A 111 2.90 12.09 -31.63
N ASN A 112 3.23 11.62 -30.42
CA ASN A 112 4.42 10.81 -30.12
C ASN A 112 4.06 9.34 -29.82
N GLY A 113 2.79 8.96 -29.96
CA GLY A 113 2.33 7.57 -29.78
C GLY A 113 2.71 6.68 -30.96
N ILE A 114 2.75 5.37 -30.73
CA ILE A 114 2.99 4.36 -31.77
C ILE A 114 1.89 4.42 -32.85
N SER A 115 0.65 4.76 -32.49
CA SER A 115 -0.46 4.94 -33.44
C SER A 115 -0.17 6.02 -34.48
N ALA A 116 0.38 7.17 -34.06
CA ALA A 116 0.76 8.24 -34.97
C ALA A 116 1.97 7.82 -35.84
N GLN A 117 2.90 7.07 -35.27
CA GLN A 117 4.07 6.57 -36.00
C GLN A 117 3.69 5.49 -37.04
N LEU A 118 2.70 4.65 -36.75
CA LEU A 118 2.12 3.71 -37.70
C LEU A 118 1.47 4.45 -38.88
N GLN A 119 0.67 5.49 -38.63
CA GLN A 119 0.07 6.29 -39.68
C GLN A 119 1.13 6.90 -40.62
N LYS A 120 2.23 7.41 -40.08
CA LYS A 120 3.36 7.93 -40.88
C LYS A 120 4.04 6.82 -41.68
N PHE A 121 4.22 5.64 -41.09
CA PHE A 121 4.80 4.47 -41.76
C PHE A 121 3.93 3.99 -42.94
N TRP A 122 2.62 3.87 -42.75
CA TRP A 122 1.69 3.48 -43.84
C TRP A 122 1.60 4.55 -44.93
N SER A 123 1.62 5.83 -44.56
CA SER A 123 1.65 6.93 -45.52
C SER A 123 2.93 6.89 -46.37
N ALA A 124 4.09 6.63 -45.74
CA ALA A 124 5.34 6.49 -46.46
C ALA A 124 5.35 5.30 -47.45
N TRP A 125 4.68 4.18 -47.12
CA TRP A 125 4.44 3.10 -48.09
C TRP A 125 3.54 3.54 -49.25
N GLY A 126 2.52 4.35 -48.98
CA GLY A 126 1.68 4.96 -50.02
C GLY A 126 2.47 5.88 -50.95
N ASP A 127 3.38 6.69 -50.41
CA ASP A 127 4.26 7.55 -51.20
C ASP A 127 5.22 6.74 -52.10
N VAL A 128 5.80 5.66 -51.55
CA VAL A 128 6.63 4.72 -52.32
C VAL A 128 5.82 4.03 -53.42
N SER A 129 4.55 3.71 -53.18
CA SER A 129 3.68 3.15 -54.21
C SER A 129 3.43 4.13 -55.37
N ASN A 130 3.30 5.42 -55.08
CA ASN A 130 3.03 6.44 -56.10
C ASN A 130 4.27 6.79 -56.93
N GLN A 131 5.46 6.59 -56.36
CA GLN A 131 6.76 6.95 -56.94
C GLN A 131 7.73 5.77 -56.81
N ALA A 132 7.33 4.61 -57.35
CA ALA A 132 8.13 3.39 -57.27
C ALA A 132 9.48 3.54 -58.00
N GLY A 133 10.55 3.10 -57.34
CA GLY A 133 11.92 3.20 -57.83
C GLY A 133 12.65 4.52 -57.52
N GLU A 134 11.95 5.53 -56.98
CA GLU A 134 12.54 6.81 -56.60
C GLU A 134 13.24 6.77 -55.23
N GLN A 135 14.37 7.46 -55.13
CA GLN A 135 15.22 7.36 -53.94
C GLN A 135 14.65 8.12 -52.73
N ALA A 136 13.99 9.25 -52.96
CA ALA A 136 13.50 10.12 -51.89
C ALA A 136 12.35 9.51 -51.06
N PRO A 137 11.26 8.97 -51.65
CA PRO A 137 10.17 8.34 -50.89
C PRO A 137 10.65 7.12 -50.09
N ALA A 138 11.55 6.32 -50.66
CA ALA A 138 12.13 5.17 -50.00
C ALA A 138 13.01 5.56 -48.79
N GLY A 139 13.79 6.64 -48.88
CA GLY A 139 14.54 7.18 -47.75
C GLY A 139 13.63 7.62 -46.60
N VAL A 140 12.51 8.27 -46.92
CA VAL A 140 11.49 8.64 -45.92
C VAL A 140 10.89 7.40 -45.26
N LEU A 141 10.53 6.38 -46.05
CA LEU A 141 10.02 5.11 -45.54
C LEU A 141 10.97 4.45 -44.55
N LEU A 142 12.25 4.32 -44.89
CA LEU A 142 13.25 3.72 -44.00
C LEU A 142 13.42 4.52 -42.70
N GLY A 143 13.40 5.86 -42.78
CA GLY A 143 13.42 6.72 -41.60
C GLY A 143 12.20 6.54 -40.69
N GLN A 144 10.99 6.45 -41.26
CA GLN A 144 9.76 6.20 -40.50
C GLN A 144 9.71 4.79 -39.91
N ALA A 145 10.20 3.79 -40.65
CA ALA A 145 10.31 2.40 -40.19
C ALA A 145 11.29 2.28 -39.02
N GLY A 146 12.48 2.89 -39.14
CA GLY A 146 13.47 2.91 -38.05
C GLY A 146 12.95 3.64 -36.80
N SER A 147 12.22 4.74 -36.99
CA SER A 147 11.58 5.47 -35.89
C SER A 147 10.48 4.64 -35.21
N LEU A 148 9.68 3.90 -35.98
CA LEU A 148 8.66 2.98 -35.45
C LEU A 148 9.29 1.85 -34.62
N VAL A 149 10.31 1.19 -35.15
CA VAL A 149 11.05 0.12 -34.46
C VAL A 149 11.63 0.65 -33.15
N THR A 150 12.26 1.83 -33.19
CA THR A 150 12.84 2.46 -32.00
C THR A 150 11.77 2.77 -30.95
N GLN A 151 10.61 3.28 -31.35
CA GLN A 151 9.51 3.59 -30.42
C GLN A 151 8.95 2.31 -29.76
N ILE A 152 8.81 1.22 -30.51
CA ILE A 152 8.37 -0.09 -29.98
C ILE A 152 9.38 -0.62 -28.95
N ALA A 153 10.69 -0.55 -29.28
CA ALA A 153 11.75 -0.98 -28.38
C ALA A 153 11.80 -0.13 -27.10
N GLN A 154 11.66 1.19 -27.21
CA GLN A 154 11.59 2.11 -26.07
C GLN A 154 10.38 1.85 -25.19
N GLY A 155 9.21 1.57 -25.78
CA GLY A 155 8.01 1.20 -25.05
C GLY A 155 8.20 -0.08 -24.24
N TYR A 156 8.82 -1.11 -24.82
CA TYR A 156 9.18 -2.32 -24.10
C TYR A 156 10.18 -2.05 -22.96
N GLN A 157 11.23 -1.27 -23.23
CA GLN A 157 12.26 -0.95 -22.23
C GLN A 157 11.66 -0.18 -21.04
N ALA A 158 10.73 0.75 -21.29
CA ALA A 158 10.04 1.47 -20.23
C ALA A 158 9.27 0.53 -19.28
N VAL A 159 8.65 -0.53 -19.82
CA VAL A 159 7.97 -1.56 -19.02
C VAL A 159 8.96 -2.39 -18.20
N ASP A 160 10.10 -2.79 -18.80
CA ASP A 160 11.17 -3.52 -18.11
C ASP A 160 11.81 -2.70 -16.97
N ASP A 161 12.05 -1.41 -17.23
CA ASP A 161 12.57 -0.46 -16.24
C ASP A 161 11.57 -0.26 -15.10
N GLN A 162 10.27 -0.13 -15.42
CA GLN A 162 9.21 -0.03 -14.42
C GLN A 162 9.11 -1.31 -13.56
N TRP A 163 9.23 -2.49 -14.17
CA TRP A 163 9.25 -3.76 -13.47
C TRP A 163 10.42 -3.79 -12.46
N THR A 164 11.61 -3.40 -12.89
CA THR A 164 12.83 -3.37 -12.06
C THR A 164 12.72 -2.35 -10.92
N ALA A 165 12.15 -1.17 -11.19
CA ALA A 165 11.90 -0.14 -10.19
C ALA A 165 10.91 -0.62 -9.11
N LEU A 166 9.78 -1.21 -9.52
CA LEU A 166 8.79 -1.74 -8.58
C LEU A 166 9.34 -2.94 -7.79
N ARG A 167 10.18 -3.78 -8.39
CA ARG A 167 10.91 -4.86 -7.69
C ARG A 167 11.84 -4.33 -6.61
N THR A 168 12.54 -3.23 -6.88
CA THR A 168 13.42 -2.57 -5.91
C THR A 168 12.60 -1.95 -4.79
N GLN A 169 11.50 -1.27 -5.12
CA GLN A 169 10.57 -0.71 -4.15
C GLN A 169 9.97 -1.79 -3.24
N ALA A 170 9.56 -2.93 -3.81
CA ALA A 170 9.05 -4.08 -3.05
C ALA A 170 10.09 -4.65 -2.09
N SER A 171 11.38 -4.64 -2.46
CA SER A 171 12.47 -5.01 -1.54
C SER A 171 12.53 -4.07 -0.35
N GLY A 172 12.47 -2.75 -0.58
CA GLY A 172 12.44 -1.76 0.50
C GLY A 172 11.22 -1.91 1.39
N MET A 173 10.05 -2.24 0.84
CA MET A 173 8.84 -2.53 1.64
C MET A 173 9.04 -3.74 2.57
N VAL A 174 9.80 -4.74 2.14
CA VAL A 174 10.14 -5.92 2.96
C VAL A 174 11.13 -5.57 4.08
N ASP A 175 12.10 -4.69 3.81
CA ASP A 175 13.00 -4.17 4.85
C ASP A 175 12.25 -3.33 5.88
N ASP A 176 11.31 -2.50 5.43
CA ASP A 176 10.39 -1.74 6.28
C ASP A 176 9.52 -2.66 7.15
N LEU A 177 9.02 -3.77 6.59
CA LEU A 177 8.22 -4.76 7.30
C LEU A 177 9.04 -5.46 8.40
N ASN A 178 10.26 -5.89 8.08
CA ASN A 178 11.17 -6.52 9.05
C ASN A 178 11.55 -5.55 10.18
N SER A 179 11.78 -4.28 9.84
CA SER A 179 12.09 -3.22 10.82
C SER A 179 10.89 -2.94 11.74
N ALA A 180 9.69 -2.83 11.18
CA ALA A 180 8.47 -2.64 11.95
C ALA A 180 8.18 -3.84 12.87
N ALA A 181 8.36 -5.08 12.38
CA ALA A 181 8.22 -6.29 13.18
C ALA A 181 9.18 -6.32 14.38
N SER A 182 10.45 -5.95 14.14
CA SER A 182 11.47 -5.86 15.19
C SER A 182 11.12 -4.82 16.25
N ALA A 183 10.66 -3.64 15.83
CA ALA A 183 10.21 -2.58 16.74
C ALA A 183 8.99 -2.99 17.57
N VAL A 184 8.04 -3.73 16.99
CA VAL A 184 6.90 -4.30 17.74
C VAL A 184 7.37 -5.31 18.79
N ALA A 185 8.31 -6.19 18.44
CA ALA A 185 8.87 -7.17 19.38
C ALA A 185 9.59 -6.49 20.57
N GLU A 186 10.35 -5.41 20.30
CA GLU A 186 10.99 -4.60 21.34
C GLU A 186 9.95 -3.91 22.24
N LEU A 187 8.93 -3.27 21.64
CA LEU A 187 7.84 -2.64 22.38
C LEU A 187 7.08 -3.65 23.24
N ASN A 188 6.82 -4.86 22.74
CA ASN A 188 6.23 -5.94 23.54
C ASN A 188 7.06 -6.26 24.78
N GLY A 189 8.40 -6.27 24.66
CA GLY A 189 9.29 -6.50 25.80
C GLY A 189 9.21 -5.39 26.85
N ARG A 190 9.16 -4.14 26.39
CA ARG A 190 9.03 -2.95 27.25
C ARG A 190 7.67 -2.89 27.93
N ILE A 191 6.58 -3.15 27.18
CA ILE A 191 5.21 -3.20 27.69
C ILE A 191 5.09 -4.27 28.77
N ARG A 192 5.55 -5.49 28.50
CA ARG A 192 5.50 -6.59 29.48
C ARG A 192 6.27 -6.24 30.75
N SER A 193 7.43 -5.61 30.63
CA SER A 193 8.26 -5.20 31.77
C SER A 193 7.58 -4.10 32.59
N ALA A 194 6.97 -3.10 31.93
CA ALA A 194 6.23 -2.03 32.59
C ALA A 194 5.01 -2.55 33.34
N LEU A 195 4.21 -3.43 32.69
CA LEU A 195 3.04 -4.03 33.32
C LEU A 195 3.42 -4.93 34.50
N ALA A 196 4.53 -5.68 34.41
CA ALA A 196 5.03 -6.50 35.51
C ALA A 196 5.52 -5.65 36.70
N ALA A 197 6.03 -4.45 36.45
CA ALA A 197 6.40 -3.48 37.47
C ALA A 197 5.19 -2.73 38.08
N GLY A 198 4.01 -2.86 37.46
CA GLY A 198 2.81 -2.10 37.84
C GLY A 198 2.75 -0.68 37.26
N ASP A 199 3.64 -0.35 36.32
CA ASP A 199 3.68 0.94 35.62
C ASP A 199 2.69 0.99 34.44
N SER A 200 2.34 2.20 34.01
CA SER A 200 1.57 2.41 32.78
C SER A 200 2.41 2.10 31.53
N ALA A 201 1.82 1.41 30.57
CA ALA A 201 2.43 1.10 29.28
C ALA A 201 1.68 1.75 28.10
N ASN A 202 0.80 2.72 28.37
CA ASN A 202 -0.18 3.20 27.39
C ASN A 202 0.47 3.82 26.15
N GLU A 203 1.50 4.65 26.33
CA GLU A 203 2.22 5.31 25.25
C GLU A 203 3.02 4.30 24.40
N LEU A 204 3.53 3.23 25.03
CA LEU A 204 4.20 2.14 24.31
C LEU A 204 3.20 1.34 23.47
N MET A 205 1.98 1.13 24.00
CA MET A 205 0.91 0.47 23.26
C MET A 205 0.45 1.32 22.07
N ASP A 206 0.35 2.64 22.20
CA ASP A 206 0.02 3.56 21.08
C ASP A 206 1.07 3.48 19.96
N GLN A 207 2.36 3.48 20.30
CA GLN A 207 3.46 3.31 19.34
C GLN A 207 3.38 1.93 18.64
N ARG A 208 3.07 0.89 19.41
CA ARG A 208 2.91 -0.47 18.88
C ARG A 208 1.73 -0.55 17.92
N ASP A 209 0.60 0.08 18.25
CA ASP A 209 -0.61 0.02 17.43
C ASP A 209 -0.40 0.75 16.09
N THR A 210 0.37 1.84 16.09
CA THR A 210 0.82 2.52 14.87
C THR A 210 1.68 1.60 13.99
N LEU A 211 2.64 0.90 14.60
CA LEU A 211 3.51 -0.04 13.87
C LEU A 211 2.75 -1.27 13.35
N THR A 212 1.81 -1.83 14.13
CA THR A 212 0.98 -2.94 13.65
C THR A 212 0.06 -2.53 12.50
N THR A 213 -0.38 -1.27 12.46
CA THR A 213 -1.10 -0.70 11.33
C THR A 213 -0.21 -0.54 10.10
N LYS A 214 1.06 -0.12 10.26
CA LYS A 214 2.07 -0.11 9.19
C LYS A 214 2.35 -1.53 8.66
N ILE A 215 2.48 -2.53 9.54
CA ILE A 215 2.65 -3.92 9.13
C ILE A 215 1.45 -4.39 8.30
N ALA A 216 0.24 -4.08 8.75
CA ALA A 216 -0.98 -4.44 8.03
C ALA A 216 -1.08 -3.78 6.64
N SER A 217 -0.66 -2.52 6.48
CA SER A 217 -0.64 -1.88 5.16
C SER A 217 0.42 -2.47 4.21
N LEU A 218 1.54 -2.99 4.75
CA LEU A 218 2.63 -3.59 3.96
C LEU A 218 2.34 -5.04 3.55
N ALA A 219 1.91 -5.89 4.48
CA ALA A 219 1.77 -7.34 4.27
C ALA A 219 0.42 -7.92 4.70
N GLY A 220 -0.49 -7.09 5.19
CA GLY A 220 -1.70 -7.55 5.86
C GLY A 220 -1.41 -8.22 7.20
N GLY A 221 -2.27 -9.15 7.57
CA GLY A 221 -2.11 -9.95 8.78
C GLY A 221 -3.05 -9.59 9.92
N VAL A 222 -3.02 -10.45 10.94
CA VAL A 222 -3.90 -10.41 12.11
C VAL A 222 -3.06 -10.18 13.35
N VAL A 223 -3.51 -9.26 14.21
CA VAL A 223 -2.89 -9.00 15.51
C VAL A 223 -3.70 -9.71 16.58
N ARG A 224 -3.05 -10.50 17.42
CA ARG A 224 -3.65 -11.18 18.56
C ARG A 224 -3.01 -10.69 19.85
N ALA A 225 -3.82 -10.23 20.79
CA ALA A 225 -3.33 -9.86 22.12
C ALA A 225 -3.13 -11.10 23.00
N ASN A 226 -2.09 -11.06 23.83
CA ASN A 226 -1.77 -12.06 24.85
C ASN A 226 -2.11 -11.52 26.24
N GLU A 227 -2.25 -12.42 27.22
CA GLU A 227 -2.60 -12.07 28.61
C GLU A 227 -1.51 -11.23 29.31
N ASP A 228 -0.25 -11.32 28.86
CA ASP A 228 0.89 -10.57 29.40
C ASP A 228 1.04 -9.16 28.81
N GLY A 229 0.04 -8.71 28.03
CA GLY A 229 0.01 -7.40 27.37
C GLY A 229 0.80 -7.33 26.06
N THR A 230 1.52 -8.40 25.67
CA THR A 230 2.18 -8.50 24.36
C THR A 230 1.17 -8.78 23.24
N VAL A 231 1.60 -8.61 21.99
CA VAL A 231 0.82 -9.02 20.81
C VAL A 231 1.62 -9.92 19.89
N ASP A 232 0.93 -10.91 19.33
CA ASP A 232 1.43 -11.70 18.22
C ASP A 232 0.88 -11.12 16.91
N VAL A 233 1.75 -10.98 15.91
CA VAL A 233 1.38 -10.51 14.57
C VAL A 233 1.53 -11.67 13.60
N LEU A 234 0.42 -12.13 13.04
CA LEU A 234 0.37 -13.26 12.13
C LEU A 234 0.16 -12.81 10.69
N VAL A 235 1.03 -13.28 9.78
CA VAL A 235 0.90 -13.09 8.33
C VAL A 235 0.69 -14.48 7.71
N ALA A 236 -0.41 -14.64 6.97
CA ALA A 236 -0.77 -15.93 6.35
C ALA A 236 -0.78 -17.11 7.34
N GLY A 237 -1.31 -16.89 8.55
CA GLY A 237 -1.37 -17.89 9.61
C GLY A 237 -0.05 -18.19 10.33
N ASN A 238 1.07 -17.54 9.96
CA ASN A 238 2.37 -17.73 10.58
C ASN A 238 2.79 -16.47 11.35
N ALA A 239 3.40 -16.63 12.53
CA ALA A 239 3.82 -15.50 13.35
C ALA A 239 5.03 -14.76 12.73
N LEU A 240 4.83 -13.49 12.37
CA LEU A 240 5.87 -12.52 12.06
C LEU A 240 6.48 -11.97 13.36
N VAL A 241 5.63 -11.69 14.35
CA VAL A 241 6.03 -11.36 15.72
C VAL A 241 5.34 -12.32 16.66
N GLN A 242 6.11 -12.91 17.59
CA GLN A 242 5.62 -13.77 18.64
C GLN A 242 6.15 -13.28 19.97
N GLY A 243 5.30 -12.63 20.78
CA GLY A 243 5.71 -11.95 22.00
C GLY A 243 6.87 -10.98 21.74
N THR A 244 8.06 -11.30 22.22
CA THR A 244 9.26 -10.45 22.11
C THR A 244 10.24 -10.89 21.01
N GLU A 245 9.84 -11.82 20.15
CA GLU A 245 10.67 -12.30 19.05
C GLU A 245 10.05 -11.90 17.71
N ALA A 246 10.87 -11.29 16.84
CA ALA A 246 10.50 -11.01 15.46
C ALA A 246 11.19 -11.99 14.51
N LYS A 247 10.41 -12.58 13.60
CA LYS A 247 10.93 -13.40 12.50
C LYS A 247 11.05 -12.53 11.26
N THR A 248 12.03 -12.82 10.42
CA THR A 248 12.27 -12.05 9.19
C THR A 248 11.71 -12.76 7.97
N VAL A 249 11.29 -11.95 7.00
CA VAL A 249 10.90 -12.38 5.67
C VAL A 249 11.86 -11.82 4.63
N ALA A 250 11.95 -12.46 3.48
CA ALA A 250 12.78 -12.07 2.37
C ALA A 250 11.97 -12.07 1.07
N LEU A 251 12.27 -11.13 0.18
CA LEU A 251 11.72 -11.10 -1.17
C LEU A 251 12.67 -11.88 -2.10
N ALA A 252 12.34 -13.15 -2.34
CA ALA A 252 13.10 -14.03 -3.22
C ALA A 252 12.56 -13.98 -4.66
N GLY A 253 13.39 -14.39 -5.61
CA GLY A 253 13.06 -14.43 -7.03
C GLY A 253 13.93 -13.53 -7.88
N ALA A 254 13.54 -13.44 -9.16
CA ALA A 254 14.21 -12.66 -10.18
C ALA A 254 14.48 -11.19 -9.80
N GLN A 255 15.59 -10.66 -10.31
CA GLN A 255 15.98 -9.24 -10.22
C GLN A 255 15.67 -8.46 -11.50
N ARG A 256 15.37 -9.17 -12.59
CA ARG A 256 14.99 -8.61 -13.90
C ARG A 256 13.76 -9.32 -14.42
N MET A 257 12.97 -8.65 -15.25
CA MET A 257 11.74 -9.23 -15.81
C MET A 257 12.03 -10.46 -16.67
N SER A 258 13.15 -10.47 -17.39
CA SER A 258 13.58 -11.61 -18.23
C SER A 258 13.71 -12.92 -17.47
N ASP A 259 14.08 -12.85 -16.19
CA ASP A 259 14.39 -14.02 -15.37
C ASP A 259 13.16 -14.49 -14.57
N ALA A 260 12.10 -13.68 -14.52
CA ALA A 260 10.92 -13.88 -13.69
C ALA A 260 10.11 -15.13 -14.06
N ALA A 261 10.20 -15.60 -15.32
CA ALA A 261 9.57 -16.84 -15.75
C ALA A 261 10.25 -18.08 -15.14
N GLY A 262 11.56 -18.02 -14.91
CA GLY A 262 12.34 -19.13 -14.33
C GLY A 262 12.37 -19.11 -12.80
N ASP A 263 12.40 -17.91 -12.20
CA ASP A 263 12.37 -17.72 -10.75
C ASP A 263 11.37 -16.62 -10.37
N PRO A 264 10.07 -16.95 -10.27
CA PRO A 264 9.02 -15.97 -9.98
C PRO A 264 9.22 -15.34 -8.61
N LEU A 265 8.87 -14.06 -8.56
CA LEU A 265 8.97 -13.28 -7.33
C LEU A 265 8.01 -13.80 -6.27
N ARG A 266 8.53 -13.98 -5.05
CA ARG A 266 7.74 -14.46 -3.91
C ARG A 266 8.29 -13.89 -2.61
N LEU A 267 7.37 -13.65 -1.68
CA LEU A 267 7.75 -13.42 -0.29
C LEU A 267 7.92 -14.77 0.39
N GLU A 268 9.03 -14.98 1.10
CA GLU A 268 9.30 -16.21 1.85
C GLU A 268 9.84 -15.90 3.24
N TRP A 269 9.73 -16.86 4.16
CA TRP A 269 10.32 -16.75 5.48
C TRP A 269 11.83 -17.01 5.40
N SER A 270 12.65 -16.16 6.02
CA SER A 270 14.12 -16.33 5.98
C SER A 270 14.59 -17.67 6.58
N TYR A 271 13.81 -18.23 7.51
CA TYR A 271 14.09 -19.53 8.15
C TYR A 271 13.48 -20.73 7.40
N ARG A 272 12.68 -20.50 6.34
CA ARG A 272 12.10 -21.52 5.46
C ARG A 272 12.16 -21.05 4.00
N PRO A 273 13.36 -20.96 3.41
CA PRO A 273 13.53 -20.52 2.03
C PRO A 273 12.82 -21.49 1.06
N GLY A 274 12.30 -20.97 -0.05
CA GLY A 274 11.61 -21.73 -1.08
C GLY A 274 10.11 -21.94 -0.86
N VAL A 275 9.54 -21.57 0.30
CA VAL A 275 8.10 -21.65 0.56
C VAL A 275 7.49 -20.26 0.50
N ALA A 276 6.67 -20.02 -0.53
CA ALA A 276 5.96 -18.75 -0.70
C ALA A 276 4.93 -18.53 0.41
N ILE A 277 4.88 -17.31 0.92
CA ILE A 277 3.84 -16.84 1.84
C ILE A 277 2.62 -16.45 1.00
N ALA A 278 1.49 -17.11 1.24
CA ALA A 278 0.22 -16.77 0.62
C ALA A 278 -0.31 -15.44 1.20
N MET A 279 -0.05 -14.34 0.51
CA MET A 279 -0.45 -13.02 1.00
C MET A 279 -1.92 -12.74 0.68
N GLU A 280 -2.67 -12.26 1.67
CA GLU A 280 -4.09 -11.92 1.53
C GLU A 280 -4.30 -10.41 1.25
N GLY A 281 -3.27 -9.58 1.41
CA GLY A 281 -3.32 -8.14 1.19
C GLY A 281 -1.99 -7.44 1.47
N GLY A 282 -2.01 -6.12 1.44
CA GLY A 282 -0.85 -5.25 1.64
C GLY A 282 -0.14 -4.87 0.34
N SER A 283 0.65 -3.80 0.41
CA SER A 283 1.38 -3.25 -0.74
C SER A 283 2.39 -4.23 -1.33
N ILE A 284 3.02 -5.10 -0.52
CA ILE A 284 3.95 -6.12 -1.00
C ILE A 284 3.20 -7.15 -1.86
N ALA A 285 2.02 -7.59 -1.44
CA ALA A 285 1.19 -8.50 -2.24
C ALA A 285 0.77 -7.84 -3.56
N GLY A 286 0.43 -6.54 -3.52
CA GLY A 286 0.12 -5.74 -4.70
C GLY A 286 1.30 -5.70 -5.68
N ALA A 287 2.50 -5.44 -5.18
CA ALA A 287 3.73 -5.43 -5.97
C ALA A 287 4.03 -6.82 -6.57
N VAL A 288 4.03 -7.88 -5.76
CA VAL A 288 4.28 -9.26 -6.24
C VAL A 288 3.27 -9.67 -7.30
N SER A 289 1.97 -9.35 -7.13
CA SER A 289 0.95 -9.66 -8.14
C SER A 289 1.12 -8.88 -9.45
N THR A 290 1.65 -7.66 -9.38
CA THR A 290 1.92 -6.81 -10.56
C THR A 290 3.17 -7.29 -11.31
N LEU A 291 4.16 -7.82 -10.56
CA LEU A 291 5.44 -8.32 -11.08
C LEU A 291 5.41 -9.79 -11.51
N ALA A 292 4.29 -10.48 -11.31
CA ALA A 292 4.14 -11.89 -11.67
C ALA A 292 4.45 -12.11 -13.16
N PRO A 293 5.17 -13.20 -13.51
CA PRO A 293 5.49 -13.49 -14.91
C PRO A 293 4.22 -13.75 -15.73
N ALA A 294 4.30 -13.48 -17.03
CA ALA A 294 3.26 -13.87 -17.97
C ALA A 294 3.36 -15.37 -18.27
N ASP A 295 2.22 -16.05 -18.27
CA ASP A 295 2.11 -17.44 -18.70
C ASP A 295 2.24 -17.57 -20.24
N ALA A 296 2.14 -18.79 -20.76
CA ALA A 296 2.22 -19.05 -22.20
C ALA A 296 1.09 -18.38 -23.02
N SER A 297 0.00 -17.93 -22.37
CA SER A 297 -1.08 -17.17 -22.99
C SER A 297 -0.84 -15.65 -22.96
N GLY A 298 0.25 -15.20 -22.31
CA GLY A 298 0.55 -13.80 -22.11
C GLY A 298 -0.22 -13.17 -20.94
N THR A 299 -0.78 -13.98 -20.05
CA THR A 299 -1.58 -13.53 -18.89
C THR A 299 -0.75 -13.65 -17.62
N GLY A 300 -0.75 -12.65 -16.75
CA GLY A 300 0.07 -12.63 -15.55
C GLY A 300 0.04 -11.31 -14.80
N GLY A 301 1.19 -10.83 -14.36
CA GLY A 301 1.33 -9.49 -13.82
C GLY A 301 1.18 -8.45 -14.93
N VAL A 302 0.50 -7.34 -14.65
CA VAL A 302 0.12 -6.32 -15.66
C VAL A 302 1.32 -5.78 -16.47
N LEU A 303 2.51 -5.73 -15.87
CA LEU A 303 3.73 -5.31 -16.57
C LEU A 303 4.25 -6.39 -17.52
N ALA A 304 4.21 -7.66 -17.10
CA ALA A 304 4.59 -8.78 -17.97
C ALA A 304 3.60 -8.93 -19.13
N GLU A 305 2.29 -8.73 -18.90
CA GLU A 305 1.27 -8.70 -19.96
C GLU A 305 1.52 -7.56 -20.95
N ALA A 306 1.90 -6.38 -20.46
CA ALA A 306 2.24 -5.25 -21.31
C ALA A 306 3.46 -5.53 -22.19
N ALA A 307 4.53 -6.08 -21.60
CA ALA A 307 5.74 -6.50 -22.32
C ALA A 307 5.42 -7.57 -23.39
N ALA A 308 4.56 -8.54 -23.06
CA ALA A 308 4.07 -9.54 -24.01
C ALA A 308 3.25 -8.89 -25.15
N GLY A 309 2.47 -7.85 -24.85
CA GLY A 309 1.74 -7.05 -25.84
C GLY A 309 2.67 -6.37 -26.86
N TYR A 310 3.75 -5.73 -26.41
CA TYR A 310 4.78 -5.17 -27.28
C TYR A 310 5.44 -6.23 -28.16
N ASN A 311 5.80 -7.38 -27.58
CA ASN A 311 6.40 -8.49 -28.34
C ASN A 311 5.45 -9.04 -29.40
N SER A 312 4.18 -9.28 -29.03
CA SER A 312 3.15 -9.76 -29.95
C SER A 312 2.91 -8.77 -31.10
N PHE A 313 2.92 -7.47 -30.80
CA PHE A 313 2.79 -6.43 -31.80
C PHE A 313 3.98 -6.41 -32.77
N ALA A 314 5.21 -6.46 -32.24
CA ALA A 314 6.44 -6.52 -33.04
C ALA A 314 6.48 -7.74 -33.98
N VAL A 315 6.09 -8.92 -33.49
CA VAL A 315 5.97 -10.12 -34.31
C VAL A 315 4.91 -9.92 -35.40
N THR A 316 3.75 -9.36 -35.05
CA THR A 316 2.66 -9.21 -36.01
C THR A 316 3.00 -8.24 -37.13
N ILE A 317 3.58 -7.07 -36.82
CA ILE A 317 3.95 -6.11 -37.86
C ILE A 317 5.05 -6.67 -38.78
N ALA A 318 6.04 -7.36 -38.22
CA ALA A 318 7.10 -7.99 -39.01
C ALA A 318 6.54 -9.05 -39.95
N GLN A 319 5.70 -9.96 -39.44
CA GLN A 319 5.08 -11.02 -40.23
C GLN A 319 4.19 -10.45 -41.33
N ARG A 320 3.25 -9.57 -40.99
CA ARG A 320 2.28 -9.02 -41.96
C ARG A 320 2.97 -8.26 -43.09
N VAL A 321 3.99 -7.46 -42.78
CA VAL A 321 4.73 -6.71 -43.80
C VAL A 321 5.61 -7.65 -44.63
N ASN A 322 6.33 -8.59 -44.01
CA ASN A 322 7.18 -9.54 -44.72
C ASN A 322 6.38 -10.50 -45.62
N ASP A 323 5.20 -10.94 -45.18
CA ASP A 323 4.32 -11.82 -45.97
C ASP A 323 3.96 -11.18 -47.31
N ILE A 324 3.78 -9.85 -47.36
CA ILE A 324 3.53 -9.11 -48.60
C ILE A 324 4.85 -8.79 -49.30
N HIS A 325 5.86 -8.26 -48.60
CA HIS A 325 7.13 -7.83 -49.18
C HIS A 325 7.87 -8.97 -49.92
N ARG A 326 7.82 -10.20 -49.38
CA ARG A 326 8.41 -11.39 -50.02
C ARG A 326 7.78 -11.73 -51.38
N THR A 327 6.53 -11.32 -51.62
CA THR A 327 5.84 -11.55 -52.90
C THR A 327 6.28 -10.55 -53.99
N GLY A 328 6.93 -9.46 -53.61
CA GLY A 328 7.39 -8.43 -54.52
C GLY A 328 8.78 -8.64 -55.07
N ALA A 329 9.12 -7.79 -56.02
CA ALA A 329 10.44 -7.67 -56.63
C ALA A 329 11.01 -6.27 -56.39
N THR A 330 12.33 -6.19 -56.18
CA THR A 330 13.07 -4.93 -56.15
C THR A 330 13.25 -4.35 -57.57
N SER A 331 13.76 -3.13 -57.68
CA SER A 331 14.15 -2.52 -58.97
C SER A 331 15.23 -3.30 -59.72
N SER A 332 16.01 -4.13 -59.03
CA SER A 332 17.00 -5.05 -59.61
C SER A 332 16.45 -6.45 -59.92
N GLY A 333 15.19 -6.72 -59.61
CA GLY A 333 14.51 -8.00 -59.85
C GLY A 333 14.73 -9.06 -58.76
N ALA A 334 15.31 -8.70 -57.61
CA ALA A 334 15.43 -9.61 -56.48
C ALA A 334 14.06 -9.81 -55.80
N THR A 335 13.76 -11.05 -55.38
CA THR A 335 12.47 -11.43 -54.77
C THR A 335 12.69 -12.19 -53.46
N GLY A 336 11.63 -12.36 -52.65
CA GLY A 336 11.70 -13.15 -51.42
C GLY A 336 12.49 -12.49 -50.28
N LEU A 337 12.61 -11.16 -50.31
CA LEU A 337 13.33 -10.39 -49.28
C LEU A 337 12.42 -10.03 -48.11
N ASP A 338 13.00 -9.97 -46.92
CA ASP A 338 12.33 -9.49 -45.71
C ASP A 338 12.51 -7.98 -45.57
N PHE A 339 11.46 -7.30 -45.11
CA PHE A 339 11.54 -5.88 -44.74
C PHE A 339 11.93 -5.71 -43.27
N PHE A 340 11.42 -6.57 -42.39
CA PHE A 340 11.76 -6.62 -40.98
C PHE A 340 12.46 -7.93 -40.61
N ALA A 341 13.42 -7.87 -39.70
CA ALA A 341 14.00 -9.04 -39.04
C ALA A 341 13.78 -8.96 -37.53
N ILE A 342 13.67 -10.12 -36.88
CA ILE A 342 13.60 -10.21 -35.41
C ILE A 342 14.76 -11.09 -34.95
N ASP A 343 15.65 -10.52 -34.16
CA ASP A 343 16.71 -11.24 -33.46
C ASP A 343 16.09 -12.14 -32.37
N ALA A 344 16.09 -13.46 -32.59
CA ALA A 344 15.51 -14.44 -31.68
C ALA A 344 16.26 -14.57 -30.34
N SER A 345 17.44 -13.96 -30.18
CA SER A 345 18.17 -13.92 -28.91
C SER A 345 17.62 -12.89 -27.92
N LYS A 346 16.70 -12.02 -28.37
CA LYS A 346 16.11 -10.93 -27.60
C LYS A 346 14.58 -11.00 -27.60
N PRO A 347 13.90 -10.31 -26.66
CA PRO A 347 12.47 -10.06 -26.78
C PRO A 347 12.14 -9.45 -28.15
N ALA A 348 11.06 -9.90 -28.79
CA ALA A 348 10.74 -9.52 -30.16
C ALA A 348 10.63 -8.00 -30.38
N ALA A 349 10.16 -7.25 -29.38
CA ALA A 349 10.10 -5.79 -29.44
C ALA A 349 11.49 -5.12 -29.48
N LEU A 350 12.49 -5.71 -28.82
CA LEU A 350 13.88 -5.22 -28.83
C LEU A 350 14.71 -5.79 -29.99
N GLY A 351 14.34 -6.98 -30.49
CA GLY A 351 15.01 -7.65 -31.60
C GLY A 351 14.52 -7.21 -32.98
N LEU A 352 13.42 -6.46 -33.06
CA LEU A 352 12.87 -5.94 -34.32
C LEU A 352 13.85 -4.96 -34.97
N SER A 353 14.09 -5.12 -36.27
CA SER A 353 14.98 -4.25 -37.05
C SER A 353 14.52 -4.15 -38.51
N VAL A 354 14.86 -3.05 -39.17
CA VAL A 354 14.62 -2.85 -40.61
C VAL A 354 15.79 -3.46 -41.37
N VAL A 355 15.51 -4.36 -42.31
CA VAL A 355 16.52 -5.08 -43.09
C VAL A 355 17.07 -4.24 -44.25
N PRO A 356 16.23 -3.56 -45.06
CA PRO A 356 16.74 -2.75 -46.16
C PRO A 356 17.53 -1.54 -45.64
N THR A 357 18.76 -1.38 -46.13
CA THR A 357 19.59 -0.18 -45.91
C THR A 357 19.49 0.79 -47.08
N ASP A 358 19.08 0.30 -48.25
CA ASP A 358 19.06 1.04 -49.50
C ASP A 358 17.76 0.80 -50.28
N VAL A 359 17.42 1.78 -51.12
CA VAL A 359 16.21 1.77 -51.95
C VAL A 359 16.16 0.59 -52.92
N SER A 360 17.31 0.11 -53.37
CA SER A 360 17.42 -1.06 -54.26
C SER A 360 17.06 -2.39 -53.60
N GLN A 361 16.90 -2.42 -52.27
CA GLN A 361 16.54 -3.60 -51.49
C GLN A 361 15.05 -3.63 -51.13
N ILE A 362 14.29 -2.58 -51.46
CA ILE A 362 12.85 -2.50 -51.19
C ILE A 362 12.08 -3.09 -52.36
N ALA A 363 11.23 -4.08 -52.08
CA ALA A 363 10.35 -4.68 -53.07
C ALA A 363 9.07 -3.83 -53.22
N THR A 364 8.97 -3.08 -54.32
CA THR A 364 7.85 -2.14 -54.55
C THR A 364 6.76 -2.69 -55.46
N GLY A 365 7.12 -3.61 -56.38
CA GLY A 365 6.24 -4.09 -57.44
C GLY A 365 6.26 -5.60 -57.63
N THR A 366 5.46 -6.10 -58.55
CA THR A 366 5.38 -7.53 -58.90
C THR A 366 6.56 -7.97 -59.79
N ALA A 367 6.93 -9.25 -59.69
CA ALA A 367 8.02 -9.81 -60.47
C ALA A 367 7.75 -9.66 -61.98
N GLY A 368 8.65 -8.97 -62.68
CA GLY A 368 8.57 -8.76 -64.14
C GLY A 368 7.75 -7.55 -64.59
N ALA A 369 7.15 -6.78 -63.69
CA ALA A 369 6.37 -5.57 -64.02
C ALA A 369 7.21 -4.29 -64.23
N GLY A 370 8.52 -4.34 -63.94
CA GLY A 370 9.45 -3.22 -64.08
C GLY A 370 9.56 -2.34 -62.83
N GLY A 371 10.59 -1.48 -62.78
CA GLY A 371 10.97 -0.72 -61.58
C GLY A 371 10.01 0.40 -61.15
N SER A 372 8.97 0.69 -61.94
CA SER A 372 7.95 1.70 -61.65
C SER A 372 6.62 1.10 -61.16
N ASP A 373 6.55 -0.23 -60.95
CA ASP A 373 5.40 -0.86 -60.32
C ASP A 373 5.46 -0.68 -58.79
N GLY A 374 4.40 -0.10 -58.23
CA GLY A 374 4.21 0.17 -56.80
C GLY A 374 3.14 -0.70 -56.14
N SER A 375 2.59 -1.70 -56.84
CA SER A 375 1.44 -2.49 -56.36
C SER A 375 1.69 -3.24 -55.04
N VAL A 376 2.91 -3.68 -54.77
CA VAL A 376 3.27 -4.35 -53.51
C VAL A 376 3.38 -3.33 -52.38
N ALA A 377 3.94 -2.15 -52.66
CA ALA A 377 3.98 -1.04 -51.71
C ALA A 377 2.56 -0.56 -51.33
N ASP A 378 1.62 -0.48 -52.28
CA ASP A 378 0.20 -0.19 -52.02
C ASP A 378 -0.46 -1.26 -51.16
N ALA A 379 -0.19 -2.54 -51.43
CA ALA A 379 -0.70 -3.64 -50.63
C ALA A 379 -0.20 -3.58 -49.16
N ILE A 380 1.07 -3.20 -48.95
CA ILE A 380 1.63 -2.99 -47.61
C ILE A 380 0.99 -1.76 -46.95
N ALA A 381 0.84 -0.63 -47.66
CA ALA A 381 0.19 0.57 -47.13
C ALA A 381 -1.23 0.27 -46.62
N LYS A 382 -1.97 -0.61 -47.31
CA LYS A 382 -3.31 -1.05 -46.94
C LYS A 382 -3.38 -1.89 -45.67
N LEU A 383 -2.26 -2.42 -45.14
CA LEU A 383 -2.22 -3.12 -43.84
C LEU A 383 -2.59 -2.22 -42.66
N GLY A 384 -2.46 -0.89 -42.81
CA GLY A 384 -2.96 0.09 -41.84
C GLY A 384 -4.48 0.31 -41.91
N THR A 385 -5.17 -0.22 -42.92
CA THR A 385 -6.59 0.07 -43.20
C THR A 385 -7.46 -1.19 -43.22
N GLY A 386 -8.76 -1.04 -42.96
CA GLY A 386 -9.74 -2.12 -43.06
C GLY A 386 -9.97 -2.95 -41.79
N THR A 387 -10.67 -4.08 -41.93
CA THR A 387 -11.14 -4.88 -40.78
C THR A 387 -10.01 -5.57 -40.03
N ASN A 388 -8.96 -6.00 -40.73
CA ASN A 388 -7.81 -6.72 -40.19
C ASN A 388 -6.54 -5.85 -40.09
N ALA A 389 -6.72 -4.53 -39.95
CA ALA A 389 -5.61 -3.58 -39.88
C ALA A 389 -4.71 -3.84 -38.67
N VAL A 390 -3.39 -3.73 -38.87
CA VAL A 390 -2.39 -3.87 -37.79
C VAL A 390 -2.61 -2.84 -36.69
N ASP A 391 -3.05 -1.63 -37.05
CA ASP A 391 -3.38 -0.52 -36.14
C ASP A 391 -4.49 -0.88 -35.14
N LYS A 392 -5.40 -1.78 -35.52
CA LYS A 392 -6.48 -2.23 -34.61
C LYS A 392 -5.95 -3.11 -33.48
N GLN A 393 -4.89 -3.87 -33.71
CA GLN A 393 -4.27 -4.68 -32.66
C GLN A 393 -3.57 -3.79 -31.64
N TRP A 394 -2.83 -2.77 -32.10
CA TRP A 394 -2.21 -1.80 -31.21
C TRP A 394 -3.25 -0.99 -30.43
N SER A 395 -4.27 -0.46 -31.10
CA SER A 395 -5.32 0.29 -30.40
C SER A 395 -6.11 -0.58 -29.40
N ALA A 396 -6.36 -1.87 -29.71
CA ALA A 396 -6.95 -2.80 -28.75
C ALA A 396 -6.06 -3.05 -27.53
N PHE A 397 -4.73 -3.11 -27.71
CA PHE A 397 -3.77 -3.19 -26.62
C PHE A 397 -3.82 -1.95 -25.72
N VAL A 398 -3.76 -0.75 -26.32
CA VAL A 398 -3.85 0.54 -25.59
C VAL A 398 -5.18 0.65 -24.82
N VAL A 399 -6.31 0.33 -25.47
CA VAL A 399 -7.63 0.37 -24.83
C VAL A 399 -7.70 -0.59 -23.64
N ARG A 400 -7.12 -1.80 -23.75
CA ARG A 400 -7.09 -2.76 -22.65
C ARG A 400 -6.33 -2.21 -21.45
N ILE A 401 -5.16 -1.59 -21.66
CA ILE A 401 -4.39 -0.95 -20.59
C ILE A 401 -5.17 0.20 -19.97
N GLY A 402 -5.80 1.07 -20.78
CA GLY A 402 -6.62 2.18 -20.29
C GLY A 402 -7.80 1.71 -19.44
N VAL A 403 -8.52 0.66 -19.88
CA VAL A 403 -9.61 0.06 -19.10
C VAL A 403 -9.08 -0.56 -17.80
N ALA A 404 -7.99 -1.31 -17.86
CA ALA A 404 -7.38 -1.93 -16.67
C ALA A 404 -6.90 -0.87 -15.67
N SER A 405 -6.24 0.19 -16.13
CA SER A 405 -5.82 1.34 -15.32
C SER A 405 -7.02 2.01 -14.66
N LYS A 406 -8.08 2.31 -15.41
CA LYS A 406 -9.27 2.95 -14.87
C LYS A 406 -9.96 2.10 -13.80
N VAL A 407 -10.08 0.80 -14.03
CA VAL A 407 -10.67 -0.15 -13.06
C VAL A 407 -9.80 -0.24 -11.81
N ALA A 408 -8.48 -0.34 -11.96
CA ALA A 408 -7.57 -0.42 -10.82
C ALA A 408 -7.55 0.88 -10.00
N GLN A 409 -7.58 2.04 -10.64
CA GLN A 409 -7.72 3.34 -9.95
C GLN A 409 -9.03 3.41 -9.14
N GLN A 410 -10.17 3.04 -9.74
CA GLN A 410 -11.45 3.00 -9.03
C GLN A 410 -11.43 2.06 -7.83
N GLN A 411 -10.81 0.88 -7.96
CA GLN A 411 -10.64 -0.07 -6.85
C GLN A 411 -9.73 0.50 -5.76
N GLY A 412 -8.62 1.15 -6.15
CA GLY A 412 -7.70 1.84 -5.25
C GLY A 412 -8.39 2.95 -4.46
N ASP A 413 -9.13 3.83 -5.13
CA ASP A 413 -9.86 4.93 -4.52
C ASP A 413 -10.92 4.43 -3.54
N LEU A 414 -11.68 3.39 -3.92
CA LEU A 414 -12.68 2.79 -3.05
C LEU A 414 -12.06 2.15 -1.80
N ALA A 415 -10.93 1.44 -1.97
CA ALA A 415 -10.21 0.83 -0.85
C ALA A 415 -9.62 1.90 0.08
N ALA A 416 -9.05 2.97 -0.47
CA ALA A 416 -8.53 4.10 0.29
C ALA A 416 -9.64 4.82 1.07
N LEU A 417 -10.80 5.04 0.45
CA LEU A 417 -11.97 5.61 1.12
C LEU A 417 -12.45 4.70 2.27
N SER A 418 -12.50 3.38 2.05
CA SER A 418 -12.86 2.43 3.11
C SER A 418 -11.87 2.46 4.28
N ALA A 419 -10.57 2.56 4.00
CA ALA A 419 -9.54 2.68 5.03
C ALA A 419 -9.66 4.00 5.79
N SER A 420 -9.87 5.12 5.09
CA SER A 420 -10.12 6.43 5.71
C SER A 420 -11.36 6.41 6.60
N SER A 421 -12.47 5.85 6.13
CA SER A 421 -13.70 5.71 6.90
C SER A 421 -13.51 4.86 8.17
N ALA A 422 -12.76 3.74 8.08
CA ALA A 422 -12.44 2.93 9.24
C ALA A 422 -11.58 3.69 10.26
N THR A 423 -10.59 4.45 9.79
CA THR A 423 -9.75 5.29 10.65
C THR A 423 -10.56 6.41 11.30
N SER A 424 -11.47 7.06 10.58
CA SER A 424 -12.36 8.07 11.16
C SER A 424 -13.29 7.48 12.23
N ALA A 425 -13.80 6.26 12.02
CA ALA A 425 -14.60 5.57 13.03
C ALA A 425 -13.80 5.23 14.29
N LEU A 426 -12.54 4.81 14.15
CA LEU A 426 -11.63 4.59 15.28
C LEU A 426 -11.38 5.91 16.02
N LEU A 427 -11.00 6.96 15.31
CA LEU A 427 -10.70 8.28 15.89
C LEU A 427 -11.90 8.91 16.59
N ALA A 428 -13.12 8.73 16.07
CA ALA A 428 -14.33 9.21 16.73
C ALA A 428 -14.53 8.62 18.14
N ASN A 429 -13.94 7.45 18.42
CA ASN A 429 -13.99 6.81 19.73
C ASN A 429 -12.74 7.09 20.58
N SER A 430 -11.56 7.13 19.95
CA SER A 430 -10.27 7.14 20.64
C SER A 430 -9.57 8.50 20.68
N SER A 431 -10.04 9.48 19.92
CA SER A 431 -9.43 10.82 19.84
C SER A 431 -9.73 11.68 21.07
N VAL A 432 -8.87 12.66 21.31
CA VAL A 432 -9.00 13.63 22.39
C VAL A 432 -9.90 14.78 21.92
N ASP A 433 -11.04 14.96 22.57
CA ASP A 433 -11.89 16.13 22.40
C ASP A 433 -11.50 17.21 23.43
N LEU A 434 -11.00 18.34 22.94
CA LEU A 434 -10.54 19.44 23.80
C LEU A 434 -11.66 20.02 24.67
N ASP A 435 -12.90 20.05 24.18
CA ASP A 435 -14.02 20.58 24.94
C ASP A 435 -14.41 19.60 26.05
N GLU A 436 -14.40 18.30 25.76
CA GLU A 436 -14.63 17.27 26.77
C GLU A 436 -13.52 17.24 27.83
N GLU A 437 -12.25 17.34 27.41
CA GLU A 437 -11.11 17.43 28.33
C GLU A 437 -11.17 18.70 29.18
N ASN A 438 -11.59 19.84 28.63
CA ASN A 438 -11.79 21.06 29.40
C ASN A 438 -12.92 20.93 30.43
N MET A 439 -14.04 20.31 30.06
CA MET A 439 -15.12 20.05 31.01
C MET A 439 -14.67 19.07 32.12
N ASN A 440 -13.93 18.02 31.77
CA ASN A 440 -13.35 17.09 32.74
C ASN A 440 -12.34 17.78 33.66
N MET A 441 -11.50 18.67 33.12
CA MET A 441 -10.57 19.49 33.90
C MET A 441 -11.31 20.29 34.95
N LEU A 442 -12.36 21.03 34.56
CA LEU A 442 -13.17 21.83 35.49
C LEU A 442 -13.86 20.96 36.53
N ALA A 443 -14.41 19.80 36.13
CA ALA A 443 -15.02 18.86 37.05
C ALA A 443 -14.03 18.35 38.10
N PHE A 444 -12.82 17.94 37.68
CA PHE A 444 -11.78 17.50 38.61
C PHE A 444 -11.23 18.64 39.48
N GLN A 445 -11.11 19.87 38.96
CA GLN A 445 -10.73 21.04 39.76
C GLN A 445 -11.76 21.31 40.87
N HIS A 446 -13.06 21.29 40.54
CA HIS A 446 -14.12 21.46 41.53
C HIS A 446 -14.15 20.33 42.55
N ALA A 447 -13.96 19.08 42.11
CA ALA A 447 -13.88 17.93 43.00
C ALA A 447 -12.68 18.04 43.96
N TYR A 448 -11.51 18.46 43.47
CA TYR A 448 -10.31 18.69 44.26
C TYR A 448 -10.52 19.80 45.31
N GLN A 449 -11.06 20.95 44.90
CA GLN A 449 -11.37 22.07 45.79
C GLN A 449 -12.40 21.70 46.85
N GLY A 450 -13.45 20.96 46.47
CA GLY A 450 -14.47 20.47 47.39
C GLY A 450 -13.90 19.53 48.44
N ALA A 451 -13.12 18.53 48.01
CA ALA A 451 -12.45 17.60 48.90
C ALA A 451 -11.46 18.30 49.85
N ALA A 452 -10.66 19.24 49.34
CA ALA A 452 -9.73 20.02 50.16
C ALA A 452 -10.45 20.82 51.25
N ARG A 453 -11.57 21.48 50.93
CA ARG A 453 -12.39 22.21 51.93
C ARG A 453 -12.94 21.28 53.00
N VAL A 454 -13.36 20.07 52.63
CA VAL A 454 -13.82 19.06 53.60
C VAL A 454 -12.66 18.63 54.51
N MET A 455 -11.45 18.44 53.98
CA MET A 455 -10.28 18.13 54.80
C MET A 455 -9.97 19.26 55.79
N THR A 456 -10.00 20.53 55.36
CA THR A 456 -9.81 21.69 56.25
C THR A 456 -10.88 21.76 57.34
N ALA A 457 -12.15 21.58 56.99
CA ALA A 457 -13.23 21.61 57.98
C ALA A 457 -13.14 20.46 59.00
N VAL A 458 -12.68 19.27 58.59
CA VAL A 458 -12.45 18.16 59.53
C VAL A 458 -11.20 18.41 60.37
N ASP A 459 -10.14 19.00 59.83
CA ASP A 459 -8.94 19.41 60.58
C ASP A 459 -9.29 20.42 61.68
N GLU A 460 -10.07 21.46 61.35
CA GLU A 460 -10.60 22.41 62.33
C GLU A 460 -11.48 21.73 63.40
N ALA A 461 -12.35 20.80 63.00
CA ALA A 461 -13.20 20.07 63.94
C ALA A 461 -12.39 19.17 64.88
N LEU A 462 -11.33 18.53 64.37
CA LEU A 462 -10.41 17.71 65.17
C LEU A 462 -9.57 18.58 66.11
N ASP A 463 -9.11 19.75 65.68
CA ASP A 463 -8.39 20.70 66.54
C ASP A 463 -9.27 21.19 67.70
N VAL A 464 -10.52 21.54 67.43
CA VAL A 464 -11.48 21.90 68.49
C VAL A 464 -11.71 20.72 69.44
N LEU A 465 -11.97 19.52 68.91
CA LEU A 465 -12.20 18.35 69.75
C LEU A 465 -10.99 17.98 70.60
N ILE A 466 -9.79 17.93 70.01
CA ILE A 466 -8.59 17.45 70.70
C ILE A 466 -8.03 18.52 71.64
N ASN A 467 -7.92 19.76 71.19
CA ASN A 467 -7.24 20.82 71.93
C ASN A 467 -8.18 21.69 72.78
N HIS A 468 -9.49 21.72 72.48
CA HIS A 468 -10.44 22.62 73.13
C HIS A 468 -11.57 21.93 73.91
N THR A 469 -11.85 20.62 73.71
CA THR A 469 -12.90 19.91 74.48
C THR A 469 -12.42 19.16 75.72
N GLY A 470 -11.14 19.27 76.08
CA GLY A 470 -10.53 18.65 77.29
C GLY A 470 -9.97 19.63 78.32
N LEU A 471 -10.06 20.95 78.10
CA LEU A 471 -9.60 21.96 79.05
C LEU A 471 -10.66 22.19 80.14
N VAL A 472 -10.73 21.28 81.11
CA VAL A 472 -11.43 21.53 82.38
C VAL A 472 -10.39 21.69 83.48
N GLY A 473 -10.32 22.89 84.08
CA GLY A 473 -9.46 23.18 85.23
C GLY A 473 -8.18 23.99 84.93
N ARG A 474 -8.32 25.13 84.25
CA ARG A 474 -7.37 26.25 84.35
C ARG A 474 -8.13 27.52 84.70
#